data_AF-A0A1C5WD39-F1
#
_entry.id   AF-A0A1C5WD39-F1
#
_cell.length_a   1.000
_cell.length_b   1.000
_cell.length_c   1.000
_cell.angle_alpha   90.00
_cell.angle_beta   90.00
_cell.angle_gamma   90.00
#
_symmetry.space_group_name_H-M   'P 1'
#
loop_
_entity.id
_entity.type
_entity.pdbx_description
1 polymer ?
#
loop_
_entity_poly.entity_id
_entity_poly.type
_entity_poly.pdbx_seq_one_letter_code
_entity_poly.pdbx_strand_id
1 'polypeptide(L)' 'MGMYIYEALCDVSPILHAFAKNGAKPIKYRTEPYPLFGKDKPKEKSEQQEERDALFAKAYMSQMVRAGKSWGKK' A
#
# COMPACT_ATOMS: atom_id res chain seq x y z
N MET A 1 -11.15 -19.95 8.16
CA MET A 1 -10.55 -20.89 7.19
C MET A 1 -10.52 -20.34 5.77
N GLY A 2 -11.61 -19.76 5.23
CA GLY A 2 -11.62 -19.23 3.86
C GLY A 2 -10.57 -18.15 3.54
N MET A 3 -10.22 -17.30 4.50
CA MET A 3 -9.26 -16.21 4.29
C MET A 3 -7.84 -16.71 3.90
N TYR A 4 -7.39 -17.81 4.48
CA TYR A 4 -6.09 -18.41 4.12
C TYR A 4 -6.09 -18.98 2.69
N ILE A 5 -7.20 -19.61 2.29
CA ILE A 5 -7.35 -20.16 0.94
C ILE A 5 -7.39 -19.02 -0.09
N TYR A 6 -8.13 -17.97 0.22
CA TYR A 6 -8.19 -16.76 -0.61
C TYR A 6 -6.80 -16.13 -0.81
N GLU A 7 -6.06 -15.90 0.28
CA GLU A 7 -4.72 -15.31 0.22
C GLU A 7 -3.76 -16.19 -0.60
N ALA A 8 -3.78 -17.51 -0.39
CA ALA A 8 -2.93 -18.43 -1.14
C ALA A 8 -3.20 -18.38 -2.66
N LEU A 9 -4.46 -18.24 -3.07
CA LEU A 9 -4.82 -18.08 -4.48
C LEU A 9 -4.32 -16.73 -5.03
N CYS A 10 -4.42 -15.66 -4.24
CA CYS A 10 -3.86 -14.36 -4.61
C CYS A 10 -2.33 -14.41 -4.75
N ASP A 11 -1.63 -15.09 -3.85
CA ASP A 11 -0.17 -15.21 -3.86
C ASP A 11 0.35 -15.99 -5.08
N VAL A 12 -0.42 -16.99 -5.54
CA VAL A 12 -0.09 -17.83 -6.70
C VAL A 12 -0.57 -17.20 -8.03
N SER A 13 -1.46 -16.21 -7.98
CA SER A 13 -2.01 -15.54 -9.17
C SER A 13 -0.98 -15.02 -10.19
N PRO A 14 0.24 -14.57 -9.83
CA PRO A 14 1.22 -14.11 -10.81
C PRO A 14 1.71 -15.22 -11.75
N ILE A 15 1.69 -16.48 -11.32
CA ILE A 15 2.05 -17.64 -12.15
C ILE A 15 0.88 -18.05 -13.04
N LEU A 16 -0.33 -17.97 -12.51
CA LEU A 16 -1.56 -18.40 -13.19
C LEU A 16 -2.09 -17.37 -14.19
N HIS A 17 -1.45 -16.21 -14.28
CA HIS A 17 -1.84 -15.16 -15.21
C HIS A 17 -1.54 -15.59 -16.66
N ALA A 18 -2.52 -15.46 -17.56
CA ALA A 18 -2.45 -15.93 -18.95
C ALA A 18 -1.27 -15.33 -19.76
N PHE A 19 -0.78 -14.16 -19.36
CA PHE A 19 0.37 -13.49 -19.97
C PHE A 19 1.49 -13.23 -18.95
N ALA A 20 1.67 -14.13 -17.99
CA ALA A 20 2.77 -14.04 -17.03
C ALA A 20 4.12 -14.05 -17.75
N LYS A 21 5.04 -13.18 -17.31
CA LYS A 21 6.41 -13.18 -17.84
C LYS A 21 7.09 -14.50 -17.50
N ASN A 22 7.92 -15.02 -18.40
CA ASN A 22 8.72 -16.21 -18.14
C ASN A 22 9.58 -16.01 -16.88
N GLY A 23 9.39 -16.88 -15.89
CA GLY A 23 10.03 -16.76 -14.58
C GLY A 23 9.23 -15.98 -13.54
N ALA A 24 7.93 -15.70 -13.77
CA ALA A 24 7.04 -15.17 -12.74
C ALA A 24 7.05 -16.08 -11.50
N LYS A 25 7.37 -15.48 -10.35
CA LYS A 25 7.42 -16.18 -9.06
C LYS A 25 6.16 -15.85 -8.26
N PRO A 26 5.66 -16.79 -7.44
CA PRO A 26 4.55 -16.49 -6.55
C PRO A 26 5.04 -15.53 -5.46
N ILE A 27 4.10 -14.79 -4.89
CA ILE A 27 4.37 -13.98 -3.71
C ILE A 27 4.68 -14.94 -2.55
N LYS A 28 5.63 -14.56 -1.70
CA LYS A 28 6.01 -15.39 -0.56
C LYS A 28 4.83 -15.50 0.39
N TYR A 29 4.44 -16.72 0.73
CA TYR A 29 3.42 -16.97 1.72
C TYR A 29 3.73 -16.28 3.03
N ARG A 30 2.65 -15.86 3.69
CA ARG A 30 2.68 -15.28 5.01
C ARG A 30 3.35 -16.23 6.01
N THR A 31 4.26 -15.69 6.82
CA THR A 31 5.01 -16.45 7.84
C THR A 31 4.27 -16.58 9.16
N GLU A 32 3.33 -15.67 9.43
CA GLU A 32 2.58 -15.60 10.68
C GLU A 32 1.09 -15.81 10.45
N PRO A 33 0.37 -16.43 11.39
CA PRO A 33 -1.08 -16.58 11.29
C PRO A 33 -1.81 -15.23 11.29
N TYR A 34 -3.07 -15.26 10.86
CA TYR A 34 -3.95 -14.12 11.01
C TYR A 34 -4.26 -13.86 12.48
N PRO A 35 -4.24 -12.58 12.92
CA PRO A 35 -4.70 -12.23 14.25
C PRO A 35 -6.20 -12.50 14.34
N LEU A 36 -6.59 -13.53 15.07
CA LEU A 36 -7.99 -13.90 15.29
C LEU A 36 -8.65 -13.06 16.39
N PHE A 37 -7.85 -12.59 17.34
CA PHE A 37 -8.28 -11.75 18.45
C PHE A 37 -7.42 -10.49 18.42
N GLY A 38 -8.10 -9.34 18.33
CA GLY A 38 -7.47 -8.06 18.03
C GLY A 38 -6.30 -7.72 18.94
N LYS A 39 -5.14 -7.50 18.32
CA LYS A 39 -4.37 -6.29 18.54
C LYS A 39 -4.07 -5.75 17.16
N ASP A 40 -4.53 -4.53 16.89
CA ASP A 40 -4.10 -3.75 15.75
C ASP A 40 -2.59 -3.90 15.64
N LYS A 41 -2.12 -4.62 14.61
CA LYS A 41 -0.70 -4.58 14.29
C LYS A 41 -0.42 -3.10 14.03
N PRO A 42 0.61 -2.49 14.64
CA PRO A 42 1.10 -1.22 14.11
C PRO A 42 1.33 -1.51 12.63
N LYS A 43 0.63 -0.78 11.75
CA LYS A 43 0.97 -0.81 10.34
C LYS A 43 2.43 -0.39 10.31
N GLU A 44 3.35 -1.33 10.11
CA GLU A 44 4.67 -1.00 9.62
C GLU A 44 4.37 -0.16 8.38
N LYS A 45 4.52 1.16 8.51
CA LYS A 45 4.39 2.04 7.37
C LYS A 45 5.49 1.56 6.45
N SER A 46 5.09 0.93 5.35
CA SER A 46 6.06 0.61 4.31
C SER A 46 6.73 1.91 3.92
N GLU A 47 8.00 1.86 3.53
CA GLU A 47 8.74 3.04 3.03
C GLU A 47 7.94 3.75 1.93
N GLN A 48 7.19 2.99 1.14
CA GLN A 48 6.25 3.48 0.13
C GLN A 48 5.10 4.31 0.71
N GLN A 49 4.54 3.92 1.86
CA GLN A 49 3.50 4.68 2.55
C GLN A 49 4.04 6.03 3.04
N GLU A 50 5.27 6.06 3.55
CA GLU A 50 5.93 7.28 4.02
C GLU A 50 6.26 8.24 2.88
N GLU A 51 6.77 7.73 1.76
CA GLU A 51 7.00 8.52 0.55
C GLU A 51 5.70 9.13 0.01
N ARG A 52 4.60 8.36 0.02
CA ARG A 52 3.28 8.82 -0.41
C ARG A 52 2.74 9.90 0.51
N ASP A 53 2.86 9.72 1.83
CA ASP A 53 2.47 10.70 2.83
C ASP A 53 3.28 12.01 2.67
N ALA A 54 4.59 11.90 2.42
CA ALA A 54 5.48 13.04 2.21
C ALA A 54 5.16 13.82 0.93
N LEU A 55 4.91 13.12 -0.18
CA LEU A 55 4.48 13.72 -1.44
C LEU A 55 3.13 14.44 -1.29
N PHE A 56 2.18 13.81 -0.59
CA PHE A 56 0.87 14.38 -0.33
C PHE A 56 0.98 15.66 0.50
N ALA A 57 1.75 15.64 1.59
CA ALA A 57 1.98 16.81 2.45
C ALA A 57 2.61 17.98 1.67
N LYS A 58 3.60 17.70 0.81
CA LYS A 58 4.25 18.70 -0.04
C LYS A 58 3.27 19.33 -1.02
N ALA A 59 2.44 18.53 -1.69
CA ALA A 59 1.44 19.02 -2.63
C ALA A 59 0.39 19.89 -1.92
N TYR A 60 -0.09 19.44 -0.76
CA TYR A 60 -1.06 20.18 0.05
C TYR A 60 -0.51 21.54 0.51
N MET A 61 0.70 21.58 1.07
CA MET A 61 1.34 22.84 1.47
C MET A 61 1.56 23.78 0.30
N SER A 62 1.98 23.27 -0.86
CA SER A 62 2.16 24.07 -2.07
C SER A 62 0.85 24.74 -2.51
N GLN A 63 -0.27 24.01 -2.46
CA GLN A 63 -1.59 24.57 -2.77
C GLN A 63 -2.02 25.64 -1.78
N MET A 64 -1.83 25.41 -0.48
CA MET A 64 -2.15 26.40 0.57
C MET A 64 -1.34 27.70 0.42
N VAL A 65 -0.03 27.60 0.17
CA VAL A 65 0.83 28.77 -0.05
C VAL A 65 0.41 29.55 -1.28
N ARG A 66 0.04 28.85 -2.37
CA ARG A 66 -0.47 29.47 -3.59
C ARG A 66 -1.80 30.20 -3.35
N ALA A 67 -2.70 29.60 -2.57
CA ALA A 67 -3.97 30.20 -2.20
C ALA A 67 -3.77 31.42 -1.26
N GLY A 68 -2.87 31.35 -0.29
CA GLY A 68 -2.56 32.48 0.60
C GLY A 68 -1.91 33.67 -0.13
N LYS A 69 -1.14 33.42 -1.19
CA LYS A 69 -0.50 34.48 -1.99
C LYS A 69 -1.49 35.34 -2.79
N SER A 70 -2.72 34.87 -3.03
CA SER A 70 -3.75 35.68 -3.70
C SER A 70 -4.53 36.58 -2.74
N TRP A 71 -4.45 36.36 -1.41
CA TRP A 71 -5.17 37.16 -0.41
C TRP A 71 -4.48 38.49 -0.07
N GLY A 72 -3.18 38.61 -0.33
CA GLY A 72 -2.39 39.81 -0.01
C GLY A 72 -2.23 40.83 -1.15
N LYS A 73 -2.87 40.62 -2.30
CA LYS A 73 -2.87 41.61 -3.40
C LYS A 73 -4.20 42.36 -3.42
N LYS A 74 -4.28 43.46 -2.67
CA LYS A 74 -5.22 44.56 -2.88
C LYS A 74 -4.44 45.86 -2.84
#